data_AF-A0A838JJW0-F1
#
_entry.id   AF-A0A838JJW0-F1
#
_cell.length_a   1.000
_cell.length_b   1.000
_cell.length_c   1.000
_cell.angle_alpha   90.00
_cell.angle_beta   90.00
_cell.angle_gamma   90.00
#
_symmetry.space_group_name_H-M   'P 1'
#
loop_
_entity.id
_entity.type
_entity.pdbx_description
1 polymer ?
#
loop_
_entity_poly.entity_id
_entity_poly.type
_entity_poly.pdbx_seq_one_letter_code
_entity_poly.pdbx_strand_id
1 'polypeptide(L)'
;MTPVIRRLASRAPGFAAELSRLLAYQSEDDDRIETAVGEILTRVKNEGDAALLDYTRRFDRLQARSVADLELPCSRLESALAGLA
;
A
#
# COMPACT_ATOMS: atom_id res chain seq x y z
N MET A 1 -17.17 14.10 -17.08
CA MET A 1 -16.50 15.39 -16.79
C MET A 1 -15.00 15.14 -16.85
N THR A 2 -14.31 15.76 -17.80
CA THR A 2 -12.85 15.65 -17.96
C THR A 2 -12.17 16.43 -16.83
N PRO A 3 -11.18 15.87 -16.10
CA PRO A 3 -10.57 16.59 -14.99
C PRO A 3 -9.82 17.83 -15.51
N VAL A 4 -10.06 18.98 -14.88
CA VAL A 4 -9.36 20.23 -15.20
C VAL A 4 -7.98 20.18 -14.57
N ILE A 5 -6.94 20.05 -15.40
CA ILE A 5 -5.54 20.06 -14.95
C ILE A 5 -5.13 21.51 -14.68
N ARG A 6 -4.55 21.78 -13.51
CA ARG A 6 -4.03 23.10 -13.15
C ARG A 6 -2.85 23.47 -14.06
N ARG A 7 -2.90 24.64 -14.70
CA ARG A 7 -1.84 25.19 -15.56
C ARG A 7 -1.23 26.42 -14.92
N LEU A 8 0.10 26.51 -14.92
CA LEU A 8 0.86 27.67 -14.44
C LEU A 8 1.67 28.24 -15.59
N ALA A 9 1.87 29.57 -15.61
CA ALA A 9 2.72 30.25 -16.57
C ALA A 9 3.98 30.78 -15.87
N SER A 10 5.16 30.38 -16.32
CA SER A 10 6.45 30.73 -15.69
C SER A 10 6.76 32.23 -15.65
N ARG A 11 6.09 33.02 -16.49
CA ARG A 11 6.23 34.48 -16.57
C ARG A 11 5.21 35.24 -15.72
N ALA A 12 4.25 34.56 -15.11
CA ALA A 12 3.23 35.22 -14.31
C ALA A 12 3.85 35.76 -13.01
N PRO A 13 3.47 36.98 -12.58
CA PRO A 13 3.81 37.44 -11.24
C PRO A 13 3.24 36.45 -10.21
N GLY A 14 4.07 36.00 -9.26
CA GLY A 14 3.68 35.00 -8.26
C GLY A 14 3.85 33.54 -8.67
N PHE A 15 4.35 33.24 -9.88
CA PHE A 15 4.59 31.87 -10.35
C PHE A 15 5.36 31.00 -9.35
N ALA A 16 6.43 31.52 -8.75
CA ALA A 16 7.25 30.78 -7.80
C ALA A 16 6.44 30.33 -6.57
N ALA A 17 5.62 31.22 -6.00
CA ALA A 17 4.78 30.90 -4.85
C ALA A 17 3.68 29.89 -5.20
N GLU A 18 3.05 30.04 -6.38
CA GLU A 18 2.03 29.10 -6.85
C GLU A 18 2.61 27.71 -7.16
N LEU A 19 3.81 27.66 -7.74
CA LEU A 19 4.53 26.42 -7.99
C LEU A 19 4.93 25.76 -6.68
N SER A 20 5.50 26.51 -5.72
CA SER A 20 5.83 25.98 -4.40
C SER A 20 4.61 25.41 -3.69
N ARG A 21 3.43 26.05 -3.79
CA ARG A 21 2.18 25.53 -3.22
C ARG A 21 1.67 24.29 -3.96
N LEU A 22 1.84 24.21 -5.28
CA LEU A 22 1.46 23.03 -6.05
C LEU A 22 2.37 21.83 -5.74
N LEU A 23 3.66 22.09 -5.53
CA LEU A 23 4.66 21.09 -5.19
C LEU A 23 4.75 20.82 -3.68
N ALA A 24 4.03 21.59 -2.85
CA ALA A 24 3.90 21.34 -1.43
C ALA A 24 3.09 20.05 -1.27
N TYR A 25 3.81 18.93 -1.36
CA TYR A 25 3.34 17.62 -1.03
C TYR A 25 2.96 17.63 0.46
N GLN A 26 1.68 17.39 0.74
CA GLN A 26 1.21 17.22 2.10
C GLN A 26 1.48 15.77 2.50
N SER A 27 2.46 15.59 3.36
CA SER A 27 2.82 14.32 4.01
C SER A 27 1.82 13.91 5.11
N GLU A 28 0.57 14.38 5.06
CA GLU A 28 -0.45 14.07 6.08
C GLU A 28 -0.81 12.57 6.12
N ASP A 29 -0.54 11.84 5.03
CA ASP A 29 -0.68 10.38 5.00
C ASP A 29 0.49 9.63 5.67
N ASP A 30 1.65 10.26 5.88
CA ASP A 30 2.84 9.59 6.44
C ASP A 30 2.63 9.17 7.91
N ASP A 31 2.14 10.06 8.79
CA ASP A 31 1.99 9.76 10.23
C ASP A 31 1.04 8.57 10.47
N ARG A 32 -0.03 8.48 9.67
CA ARG A 32 -1.02 7.39 9.78
C ARG A 32 -0.44 6.07 9.28
N ILE A 33 0.36 6.12 8.21
CA ILE A 33 1.06 4.95 7.69
C ILE A 33 2.11 4.48 8.69
N GLU A 34 2.93 5.39 9.23
CA GLU A 34 3.94 5.08 10.24
C GLU A 34 3.31 4.43 11.48
N THR A 35 2.22 4.99 11.98
CA THR A 35 1.48 4.42 13.11
C THR A 35 0.96 3.02 12.80
N ALA A 36 0.31 2.84 11.64
CA ALA A 36 -0.23 1.55 11.24
C ALA A 36 0.86 0.48 11.07
N VAL A 37 2.00 0.83 10.47
CA VAL A 37 3.14 -0.07 10.30
C VAL A 37 3.73 -0.45 11.66
N GLY A 38 3.91 0.53 12.55
CA GLY A 38 4.41 0.30 13.92
C GLY A 38 3.52 -0.66 14.71
N GLU A 39 2.20 -0.49 14.63
CA GLU A 39 1.22 -1.40 15.25
C GLU A 39 1.31 -2.81 14.67
N ILE A 40 1.35 -2.96 13.33
CA ILE A 40 1.45 -4.25 12.66
C ILE A 40 2.71 -4.99 13.11
N LEU A 41 3.87 -4.32 13.04
CA LEU A 41 5.16 -4.91 13.44
C LEU A 41 5.16 -5.33 14.91
N THR A 42 4.60 -4.48 15.79
CA THR A 42 4.52 -4.78 17.23
C THR A 42 3.63 -5.99 17.50
N ARG A 43 2.45 -6.05 16.88
CA ARG A 43 1.54 -7.20 17.03
C ARG A 43 2.13 -8.47 16.45
N VAL A 44 2.68 -8.45 15.24
CA VAL A 44 3.31 -9.64 14.64
C VAL A 44 4.49 -10.13 15.48
N LYS A 45 5.29 -9.23 16.06
CA LYS A 45 6.38 -9.62 16.96
C LYS A 45 5.89 -10.31 18.24
N ASN A 46 4.77 -9.85 18.81
CA ASN A 46 4.26 -10.33 20.09
C ASN A 46 3.31 -11.54 19.95
N GLU A 47 2.53 -11.58 18.88
CA GLU A 47 1.43 -12.54 18.67
C GLU A 47 1.73 -13.54 17.53
N GLY A 48 2.77 -13.30 16.72
CA GLY A 48 3.20 -14.20 15.64
C GLY A 48 2.10 -14.47 14.61
N ASP A 49 1.91 -15.76 14.29
CA ASP A 49 0.96 -16.27 13.30
C ASP A 49 -0.47 -15.77 13.50
N ALA A 50 -0.90 -15.57 14.75
CA ALA A 50 -2.25 -15.08 15.04
C ALA A 50 -2.48 -13.66 14.50
N ALA A 51 -1.51 -12.76 14.69
CA ALA A 51 -1.57 -11.41 14.13
C ALA A 51 -1.44 -11.43 12.61
N LEU A 52 -0.59 -12.30 12.06
CA LEU A 52 -0.42 -12.43 10.61
C LEU A 52 -1.73 -12.85 9.94
N LEU A 53 -2.42 -13.86 10.47
CA LEU A 53 -3.70 -14.33 9.95
C LEU A 53 -4.80 -13.27 10.07
N ASP A 54 -4.84 -12.51 11.17
CA ASP A 54 -5.80 -11.42 11.37
C ASP A 54 -5.60 -10.30 10.33
N TYR A 55 -4.34 -9.87 10.11
CA TYR A 55 -4.03 -8.85 9.12
C TYR A 55 -4.22 -9.32 7.68
N THR A 56 -3.92 -10.57 7.36
CA THR A 56 -4.21 -11.18 6.05
C THR A 56 -5.71 -11.15 5.75
N ARG A 57 -6.54 -11.51 6.74
CA ARG A 57 -8.01 -11.41 6.62
C ARG A 57 -8.49 -9.98 6.45
N ARG A 58 -7.89 -9.02 7.16
CA ARG A 58 -8.31 -7.62 7.13
C ARG A 58 -7.95 -6.92 5.83
N PHE A 59 -6.71 -7.05 5.37
CA PHE A 59 -6.18 -6.27 4.26
C PHE A 59 -6.35 -6.99 2.92
N ASP A 60 -6.09 -8.30 2.89
CA ASP A 60 -6.14 -9.09 1.64
C ASP A 60 -7.51 -9.75 1.44
N ARG A 61 -8.38 -9.68 2.45
CA ARG A 61 -9.71 -10.31 2.47
C ARG A 61 -9.64 -11.84 2.26
N LEU A 62 -8.52 -12.44 2.59
CA LEU A 62 -8.25 -13.86 2.47
C LEU A 62 -8.45 -14.56 3.83
N GLN A 63 -9.22 -15.64 3.85
CA GLN A 63 -9.36 -16.48 5.05
C GLN A 63 -8.48 -17.72 4.94
N ALA A 64 -7.60 -17.90 5.92
CA ALA A 64 -6.73 -19.06 6.09
C ALA A 64 -6.86 -19.59 7.52
N ARG A 65 -6.71 -20.91 7.70
CA ARG A 65 -6.81 -21.53 9.04
C ARG A 65 -5.47 -21.55 9.76
N SER A 66 -4.38 -21.53 9.00
CA SER A 66 -3.00 -21.51 9.47
C SER A 66 -2.11 -20.72 8.49
N VAL A 67 -0.94 -20.29 8.94
CA VAL A 67 0.02 -19.60 8.07
C VAL A 67 0.52 -20.52 6.95
N ALA A 68 0.59 -21.83 7.19
CA ALA A 68 0.92 -22.82 6.16
C ALA A 68 -0.10 -22.84 5.00
N ASP A 69 -1.37 -22.49 5.25
CA ASP A 69 -2.38 -22.39 4.17
C ASP A 69 -2.13 -21.18 3.25
N LEU A 70 -1.29 -20.23 3.66
CA LEU A 70 -0.92 -19.06 2.85
C LEU A 70 0.24 -19.36 1.89
N GLU A 71 0.93 -20.49 2.09
CA GLU A 71 2.03 -20.89 1.22
C GLU A 71 1.50 -21.47 -0.10
N LEU A 72 2.09 -21.01 -1.22
CA LEU A 72 1.82 -21.60 -2.53
C LEU A 72 2.81 -22.75 -2.79
N PRO A 73 2.33 -24.00 -2.92
CA PRO A 73 3.22 -25.12 -3.19
C PRO A 73 3.82 -25.03 -4.60
N CYS A 74 5.05 -25.52 -4.78
CA CYS A 74 5.79 -25.46 -6.04
C CYS A 74 4.99 -25.99 -7.24
N SER A 75 4.24 -27.08 -7.05
CA SER A 75 3.39 -27.68 -8.09
C SER A 75 2.31 -26.73 -8.63
N ARG A 76 1.80 -25.81 -7.81
CA ARG A 76 0.84 -24.79 -8.25
C ARG A 76 1.52 -23.74 -9.14
N LEU A 77 2.78 -23.41 -8.86
CA LEU A 77 3.57 -22.49 -9.68
C LEU A 77 3.90 -23.10 -11.05
N GLU A 78 4.30 -24.38 -11.09
CA GLU A 78 4.55 -25.13 -12.33
C GLU A 78 3.29 -25.22 -13.19
N SER A 79 2.14 -25.51 -12.57
CA SER A 79 0.85 -25.55 -13.26
C SER A 79 0.47 -24.20 -13.85
N ALA A 80 0.71 -23.10 -13.11
CA ALA A 80 0.44 -21.75 -13.59
C ALA A 80 1.34 -21.39 -14.79
N LEU A 81 2.63 -21.75 -14.73
CA LEU A 81 3.58 -21.55 -15.83
C LEU A 81 3.15 -22.32 -17.09
N ALA A 82 2.77 -23.58 -16.96
CA ALA A 82 2.31 -24.40 -18.08
C ALA A 82 1.03 -23.85 -18.74
N GLY A 83 0.24 -23.06 -18.00
CA GLY A 83 -1.01 -22.46 -18.50
C GLY A 83 -0.85 -21.14 -19.27
N LEU A 84 0.36 -20.60 -19.42
CA LEU A 84 0.63 -19.32 -20.10
C LEU A 84 0.72 -19.42 -21.64
N ALA A 85 0.00 -20.37 -22.26
CA ALA A 85 0.00 -20.58 -23.71
C ALA A 85 -0.53 -19.37 -24.50
#